data_AF-A0A7K9YNB4-F1
#
_entry.id   AF-A0A7K9YNB4-F1
#
_cell.length_a   1.000
_cell.length_b   1.000
_cell.length_c   1.000
_cell.angle_alpha   90.00
_cell.angle_beta   90.00
_cell.angle_gamma   90.00
#
_symmetry.space_group_name_H-M   'P 1'
#
loop_
_entity.id
_entity.type
_entity.pdbx_description
1 polymer ?
#
loop_
_entity_poly.entity_id
_entity_poly.type
_entity_poly.pdbx_seq_one_letter_code
_entity_poly.pdbx_strand_id
1 'polypeptide(L)'
;SYDRGATVAGVVGVGRLITGMDRGLQGMCVNERRHLIVPPHLGYGSIGVAGLIPPDATLYFDVVMLDIWNKDDKLQITTLAKPEHCNRTVENSDFVRYHYNGTLLDGTPFDSSYSKDSTYDTYVGTGWLIKGMDQGLLGMCAGEKRSIIIPPFLAYGEKGYGTVIPPQASLVFSVLLVDFHNPKDGVSLEHLEVPASCRRRAVSGDFVRYHYNGTLMDGTLFDSSYSRNQTYNTYIGRGYIIPGMDQGLQGVCIGERRRVVVPPHLAYGENGVGNKIPGSAVLIFDVHIIDFHNPSDPVDIETVHRPQGCNVTARDRDFIRYHYNCSLLDGTRLFSSHDYEKPQEVTLGANKVIEGLNSGLLGMCVGERRVLIVPPHLGHGENGARGVPGSAVLRFEVELISLEEGVPEGYLFIWHGDPPENLFEQMDLNKDGQIPADEFSTFIKTQVAEGKGRLMPSSDPEKVIADMFGNQDRNQDGRITAEELKLKSDEDREKVHEEL
;
A
#
# COMPACT_ATOMS: atom_id res chain seq x y z
N SER A 1 -43.74 -16.45 40.30
CA SER A 1 -45.08 -16.28 40.90
C SER A 1 -45.77 -15.18 40.13
N TYR A 2 -46.80 -15.56 39.36
CA TYR A 2 -47.61 -14.61 38.58
C TYR A 2 -48.22 -13.53 39.49
N ASP A 3 -48.70 -13.91 40.68
CA ASP A 3 -49.33 -12.99 41.64
C ASP A 3 -48.38 -11.95 42.23
N ARG A 4 -47.09 -12.29 42.36
CA ARG A 4 -46.06 -11.39 42.94
C ARG A 4 -45.23 -10.67 41.87
N GLY A 5 -45.45 -10.97 40.60
CA GLY A 5 -44.62 -10.46 39.49
C GLY A 5 -43.14 -10.82 39.61
N ALA A 6 -42.79 -11.84 40.40
CA ALA A 6 -41.41 -12.17 40.74
C ALA A 6 -41.14 -13.66 40.54
N THR A 7 -39.95 -14.00 40.04
CA THR A 7 -39.49 -15.39 39.95
C THR A 7 -39.23 -15.95 41.35
N VAL A 8 -39.39 -17.27 41.50
CA VAL A 8 -39.13 -17.97 42.76
C VAL A 8 -37.99 -18.95 42.50
N ALA A 9 -36.86 -18.75 43.17
CA ALA A 9 -35.73 -19.66 43.13
C ALA A 9 -35.74 -20.58 44.36
N GLY A 10 -35.41 -21.85 44.16
CA GLY A 10 -35.36 -22.85 45.22
C GLY A 10 -34.44 -24.02 44.84
N VAL A 11 -33.96 -24.74 45.84
CA VAL A 11 -33.18 -25.97 45.62
C VAL A 11 -34.16 -27.14 45.61
N VAL A 12 -34.22 -27.85 44.49
CA VAL A 12 -35.09 -29.02 44.30
C VAL A 12 -34.40 -30.28 44.83
N GLY A 13 -35.18 -31.17 45.45
CA GLY A 13 -34.74 -32.48 45.94
C GLY A 13 -34.11 -32.49 47.34
N VAL A 14 -34.16 -31.37 48.06
CA VAL A 14 -33.57 -31.22 49.41
C VAL A 14 -34.61 -30.98 50.51
N GLY A 15 -35.91 -31.08 50.19
CA GLY A 15 -37.00 -30.95 51.19
C GLY A 15 -37.22 -29.52 51.72
N ARG A 16 -36.78 -28.49 50.99
CA ARG A 16 -37.03 -27.07 51.34
C ARG A 16 -38.37 -26.54 50.84
N LEU A 17 -39.00 -27.25 49.91
CA LEU A 17 -40.36 -26.99 49.42
C LEU A 17 -41.31 -28.03 50.04
N ILE A 18 -42.63 -27.78 49.97
CA ILE A 18 -43.60 -28.83 50.30
C ILE A 18 -43.32 -30.07 49.44
N THR A 19 -43.44 -31.27 50.02
CA THR A 19 -42.99 -32.53 49.40
C THR A 19 -43.56 -32.74 48.00
N GLY A 20 -44.82 -32.36 47.76
CA GLY A 20 -45.46 -32.50 46.45
C GLY A 20 -44.90 -31.54 45.41
N MET A 21 -44.51 -30.33 45.80
CA MET A 21 -43.81 -29.38 44.91
C MET A 21 -42.40 -29.87 44.62
N ASP A 22 -41.66 -30.32 45.64
CA ASP A 22 -40.27 -30.77 45.49
C ASP A 22 -40.18 -31.95 44.52
N ARG A 23 -41.05 -32.96 44.69
CA ARG A 23 -41.17 -34.09 43.76
C ARG A 23 -41.72 -33.68 42.40
N GLY A 24 -42.66 -32.75 42.37
CA GLY A 24 -43.31 -32.29 41.14
C GLY A 24 -42.39 -31.53 40.20
N LEU A 25 -41.39 -30.82 40.73
CA LEU A 25 -40.38 -30.09 39.96
C LEU A 25 -39.25 -30.98 39.44
N GLN A 26 -39.03 -32.16 40.05
CA GLN A 26 -37.99 -33.08 39.60
C GLN A 26 -38.27 -33.57 38.17
N GLY A 27 -37.22 -33.56 37.35
CA GLY A 27 -37.31 -33.95 35.95
C GLY A 27 -38.10 -32.98 35.07
N MET A 28 -38.33 -31.73 35.50
CA MET A 28 -38.79 -30.68 34.60
C MET A 28 -37.66 -30.21 33.68
N CYS A 29 -37.96 -30.04 32.40
CA CYS A 29 -37.08 -29.35 31.45
C CYS A 29 -37.26 -27.83 31.56
N VAL A 30 -36.23 -27.05 31.21
CA VAL A 30 -36.37 -25.59 31.05
C VAL A 30 -37.44 -25.29 29.99
N ASN A 31 -38.25 -24.27 30.25
CA ASN A 31 -39.46 -23.87 29.53
C ASN A 31 -40.64 -24.87 29.58
N GLU A 32 -40.52 -25.96 30.34
CA GLU A 32 -41.65 -26.85 30.58
C GLU A 32 -42.66 -26.19 31.51
N ARG A 33 -43.94 -26.21 31.11
CA ARG A 33 -45.08 -25.88 31.98
C ARG A 33 -45.73 -27.16 32.50
N ARG A 34 -45.89 -27.27 33.82
CA ARG A 34 -46.46 -28.44 34.48
C ARG A 34 -47.57 -28.02 35.44
N HIS A 35 -48.68 -28.74 35.39
CA HIS A 35 -49.77 -28.57 36.35
C HIS A 35 -49.61 -29.62 37.45
N LEU A 36 -49.36 -29.19 38.68
CA LEU A 36 -49.15 -30.05 39.83
C LEU A 36 -50.40 -30.07 40.70
N ILE A 37 -50.93 -31.27 40.95
CA ILE A 37 -52.00 -31.50 41.91
C ILE A 37 -51.36 -32.13 43.15
N VAL A 38 -51.27 -31.36 44.22
CA VAL A 38 -50.60 -31.75 45.46
C VAL A 38 -51.65 -32.14 46.50
N PRO A 39 -51.81 -33.44 46.81
CA PRO A 39 -52.75 -33.88 47.85
C PRO A 39 -52.29 -33.42 49.24
N PRO A 40 -53.20 -33.37 50.24
CA PRO A 40 -52.90 -32.74 51.53
C PRO A 40 -51.67 -33.30 52.25
N HIS A 41 -51.48 -34.63 52.20
CA HIS A 41 -50.34 -35.31 52.84
C HIS A 41 -48.97 -34.99 52.20
N LEU A 42 -48.94 -34.39 51.00
CA LEU A 42 -47.73 -33.88 50.35
C LEU A 42 -47.65 -32.33 50.36
N GLY A 43 -48.67 -31.66 50.91
CA GLY A 43 -48.79 -30.21 51.06
C GLY A 43 -48.70 -29.79 52.53
N TYR A 44 -49.77 -29.15 53.04
CA TYR A 44 -49.84 -28.63 54.42
C TYR A 44 -50.65 -29.52 55.40
N GLY A 45 -51.09 -30.71 54.95
CA GLY A 45 -51.75 -31.73 55.77
C GLY A 45 -53.01 -31.24 56.49
N SER A 46 -53.32 -31.90 57.61
CA SER A 46 -54.50 -31.63 58.44
C SER A 46 -54.38 -30.36 59.30
N ILE A 47 -53.25 -29.63 59.20
CA ILE A 47 -53.03 -28.37 59.92
C ILE A 47 -53.36 -27.18 59.02
N GLY A 48 -52.99 -27.24 57.73
CA GLY A 48 -53.12 -26.12 56.80
C GLY A 48 -52.16 -24.96 57.13
N VAL A 49 -52.45 -23.77 56.60
CA VAL A 49 -51.78 -22.51 56.93
C VAL A 49 -52.84 -21.53 57.38
N ALA A 50 -52.78 -21.09 58.64
CA ALA A 50 -53.79 -20.23 59.24
C ALA A 50 -54.07 -18.99 58.37
N GLY A 51 -55.35 -18.77 58.04
CA GLY A 51 -55.81 -17.62 57.25
C GLY A 51 -55.48 -17.67 55.75
N LEU A 52 -54.83 -18.73 55.25
CA LEU A 52 -54.44 -18.83 53.84
C LEU A 52 -54.82 -20.17 53.19
N ILE A 53 -54.51 -21.29 53.84
CA ILE A 53 -54.70 -22.63 53.29
C ILE A 53 -55.50 -23.47 54.31
N PRO A 54 -56.73 -23.90 53.99
CA PRO A 54 -57.52 -24.75 54.87
C PRO A 54 -56.82 -26.08 55.20
N PRO A 55 -57.08 -26.67 56.38
CA PRO A 55 -56.77 -28.07 56.66
C PRO A 55 -57.26 -29.00 55.55
N ASP A 56 -56.48 -30.03 55.25
CA ASP A 56 -56.82 -31.08 54.28
C ASP A 56 -57.12 -30.58 52.85
N ALA A 57 -56.64 -29.39 52.49
CA ALA A 57 -56.78 -28.84 51.15
C ALA A 57 -55.84 -29.51 50.13
N THR A 58 -56.36 -29.85 48.96
CA THR A 58 -55.55 -30.21 47.77
C THR A 58 -55.13 -28.93 47.06
N LEU A 59 -53.84 -28.78 46.78
CA LEU A 59 -53.28 -27.59 46.13
C LEU A 59 -53.09 -27.83 44.64
N TYR A 60 -53.41 -26.82 43.84
CA TYR A 60 -53.17 -26.82 42.41
C TYR A 60 -52.11 -25.77 42.11
N PHE A 61 -50.98 -26.19 41.54
CA PHE A 61 -49.94 -25.28 41.09
C PHE A 61 -49.81 -25.36 39.58
N ASP A 62 -49.69 -24.20 38.95
CA ASP A 62 -49.23 -24.06 37.58
C ASP A 62 -47.81 -23.51 37.61
N VAL A 63 -46.85 -24.32 37.18
CA VAL A 63 -45.43 -24.03 37.29
C VAL A 63 -44.78 -24.05 35.92
N VAL A 64 -43.92 -23.06 35.66
CA VAL A 64 -43.06 -23.02 34.48
C VAL A 64 -41.62 -23.04 34.96
N MET A 65 -40.82 -23.98 34.47
CA MET A 65 -39.40 -24.03 34.80
C MET A 65 -38.62 -23.05 33.94
N LEU A 66 -38.20 -21.93 34.51
CA LEU A 66 -37.49 -20.89 33.75
C LEU A 66 -35.98 -21.17 33.61
N ASP A 67 -35.40 -21.85 34.60
CA ASP A 67 -33.96 -22.09 34.68
C ASP A 67 -33.65 -23.28 35.59
N ILE A 68 -32.57 -24.00 35.32
CA ILE A 68 -32.00 -25.05 36.15
C ILE A 68 -30.47 -25.07 36.00
N TRP A 69 -29.77 -25.03 37.13
CA TRP A 69 -28.31 -25.07 37.18
C TRP A 69 -27.82 -25.68 38.50
N ASN A 70 -26.55 -26.08 38.53
CA ASN A 70 -25.84 -26.55 39.71
C ASN A 70 -24.48 -25.83 39.85
N LYS A 71 -23.85 -25.92 41.03
CA LYS A 71 -22.60 -25.19 41.32
C LYS A 71 -21.38 -25.69 40.53
N ASP A 72 -21.46 -26.90 39.98
CA ASP A 72 -20.40 -27.50 39.17
C ASP A 72 -20.55 -27.16 37.68
N ASP A 73 -21.65 -26.50 37.30
CA ASP A 73 -21.87 -26.05 35.93
C ASP A 73 -20.77 -25.08 35.49
N LYS A 74 -20.49 -25.14 34.19
CA LYS A 74 -19.51 -24.27 33.55
C LYS A 74 -20.20 -23.42 32.51
N LEU A 75 -19.49 -22.37 32.10
CA LEU A 75 -19.84 -21.61 30.92
C LEU A 75 -20.01 -22.55 29.72
N GLN A 76 -21.14 -22.46 29.01
CA GLN A 76 -21.35 -23.21 27.78
C GLN A 76 -21.12 -22.28 26.60
N ILE A 77 -20.18 -22.64 25.72
CA ILE A 77 -19.82 -21.86 24.54
C ILE A 77 -20.11 -22.71 23.31
N THR A 78 -20.91 -22.17 22.40
CA THR A 78 -21.19 -22.77 21.09
C THR A 78 -20.74 -21.79 20.01
N THR A 79 -19.73 -22.15 19.22
CA THR A 79 -19.37 -21.40 18.01
C THR A 79 -20.40 -21.66 16.93
N LEU A 80 -21.09 -20.60 16.51
CA LEU A 80 -22.16 -20.64 15.50
C LEU A 80 -21.60 -20.47 14.09
N ALA A 81 -20.61 -19.60 13.95
CA ALA A 81 -19.89 -19.37 12.69
C ALA A 81 -18.47 -18.92 12.99
N LYS A 82 -17.49 -19.45 12.26
CA LYS A 82 -16.08 -19.07 12.38
C LYS A 82 -15.57 -18.64 11.00
N PRO A 83 -14.82 -17.53 10.89
CA PRO A 83 -14.19 -17.14 9.62
C PRO A 83 -13.20 -18.21 9.13
N GLU A 84 -12.99 -18.27 7.81
CA GLU A 84 -12.01 -19.19 7.19
C GLU A 84 -10.58 -18.89 7.66
N HIS A 85 -10.25 -17.62 7.83
CA HIS A 85 -8.96 -17.16 8.32
C HIS A 85 -9.06 -16.66 9.75
N CYS A 86 -8.28 -17.25 10.65
CA CYS A 86 -8.15 -16.82 12.04
C CYS A 86 -6.70 -16.96 12.49
N ASN A 87 -5.90 -15.96 12.14
CA ASN A 87 -4.46 -15.97 12.40
C ASN A 87 -4.13 -15.64 13.86
N ARG A 88 -5.04 -14.94 14.54
CA ARG A 88 -4.97 -14.58 15.95
C ARG A 88 -6.36 -14.72 16.56
N THR A 89 -6.40 -15.06 17.83
CA THR A 89 -7.62 -15.05 18.64
C THR A 89 -7.50 -14.05 19.77
N VAL A 90 -8.64 -13.63 20.34
CA VAL A 90 -8.69 -12.77 21.53
C VAL A 90 -7.91 -13.39 22.68
N GLU A 91 -6.99 -12.62 23.23
CA GLU A 91 -6.21 -12.95 24.42
C GLU A 91 -6.58 -12.05 25.61
N ASN A 92 -6.08 -12.39 26.79
CA ASN A 92 -6.25 -11.55 27.96
C ASN A 92 -5.60 -10.17 27.73
N SER A 93 -6.24 -9.10 28.20
CA SER A 93 -5.88 -7.69 27.99
C SER A 93 -6.11 -7.11 26.60
N ASP A 94 -6.66 -7.88 25.66
CA ASP A 94 -7.06 -7.33 24.37
C ASP A 94 -8.28 -6.40 24.54
N PHE A 95 -8.23 -5.27 23.83
CA PHE A 95 -9.39 -4.45 23.57
C PHE A 95 -10.21 -5.12 22.47
N VAL A 96 -11.51 -5.33 22.74
CA VAL A 96 -12.44 -5.96 21.81
C VAL A 96 -13.59 -5.03 21.48
N ARG A 97 -14.08 -5.15 20.24
CA ARG A 97 -15.32 -4.55 19.77
C ARG A 97 -16.24 -5.66 19.30
N TYR A 98 -17.40 -5.79 19.92
CA TYR A 98 -18.34 -6.84 19.56
C TYR A 98 -19.78 -6.34 19.61
N HIS A 99 -20.62 -6.99 18.80
CA HIS A 99 -22.06 -6.87 18.94
C HIS A 99 -22.60 -8.05 19.75
N TYR A 100 -23.67 -7.82 20.48
CA TYR A 100 -24.36 -8.87 21.22
C TYR A 100 -25.88 -8.66 21.29
N ASN A 101 -26.59 -9.76 21.46
CA ASN A 101 -27.97 -9.82 21.96
C ASN A 101 -27.99 -10.66 23.24
N GLY A 102 -28.51 -10.07 24.32
CA GLY A 102 -28.66 -10.73 25.63
C GLY A 102 -30.12 -11.13 25.87
N THR A 103 -30.34 -12.42 26.14
CA THR A 103 -31.65 -12.95 26.52
C THR A 103 -31.55 -13.83 27.77
N LEU A 104 -32.66 -14.01 28.47
CA LEU A 104 -32.80 -15.08 29.46
C LEU A 104 -32.91 -16.44 28.73
N LEU A 105 -32.84 -17.56 29.48
CA LEU A 105 -33.00 -18.92 28.92
C LEU A 105 -34.37 -19.17 28.29
N ASP A 106 -35.40 -18.43 28.70
CA ASP A 106 -36.73 -18.48 28.10
C ASP A 106 -36.86 -17.66 26.80
N GLY A 107 -35.77 -16.98 26.38
CA GLY A 107 -35.72 -16.14 25.18
C GLY A 107 -36.11 -14.68 25.40
N THR A 108 -36.50 -14.28 26.62
CA THR A 108 -36.84 -12.89 26.93
C THR A 108 -35.61 -11.99 26.77
N PRO A 109 -35.62 -10.99 25.86
CA PRO A 109 -34.49 -10.09 25.67
C PRO A 109 -34.38 -9.08 26.81
N PHE A 110 -33.16 -8.77 27.24
CA PHE A 110 -32.89 -7.77 28.27
C PHE A 110 -31.95 -6.64 27.83
N ASP A 111 -31.02 -6.89 26.89
CA ASP A 111 -30.15 -5.85 26.33
C ASP A 111 -29.64 -6.27 24.94
N SER A 112 -29.26 -5.29 24.13
CA SER A 112 -28.67 -5.49 22.80
C SER A 112 -27.75 -4.33 22.47
N SER A 113 -26.62 -4.61 21.83
CA SER A 113 -25.78 -3.56 21.23
C SER A 113 -26.43 -2.96 19.98
N TYR A 114 -27.22 -3.74 19.25
CA TYR A 114 -27.81 -3.30 17.98
C TYR A 114 -28.89 -2.23 18.18
N SER A 115 -29.55 -2.18 19.32
CA SER A 115 -30.51 -1.11 19.63
C SER A 115 -29.86 0.25 19.85
N LYS A 116 -28.52 0.29 19.99
CA LYS A 116 -27.71 1.49 20.22
C LYS A 116 -26.86 1.86 19.00
N ASP A 117 -27.03 1.15 17.88
CA ASP A 117 -26.26 1.30 16.64
C ASP A 117 -24.74 1.42 16.85
N SER A 118 -24.21 0.72 17.86
CA SER A 118 -22.80 0.78 18.26
C SER A 118 -22.30 -0.57 18.80
N THR A 119 -21.00 -0.79 18.72
CA THR A 119 -20.36 -1.96 19.34
C THR A 119 -20.24 -1.76 20.85
N TYR A 120 -20.13 -2.87 21.58
CA TYR A 120 -19.66 -2.84 22.95
C TYR A 120 -18.15 -2.99 22.96
N ASP A 121 -17.50 -2.01 23.58
CA ASP A 121 -16.06 -1.78 23.48
C ASP A 121 -15.44 -1.89 24.86
N THR A 122 -14.54 -2.85 25.06
CA THR A 122 -13.99 -3.14 26.40
C THR A 122 -12.71 -3.96 26.35
N TYR A 123 -12.09 -4.18 27.51
CA TYR A 123 -10.91 -5.03 27.68
C TYR A 123 -11.29 -6.39 28.25
N VAL A 124 -10.88 -7.47 27.57
CA VAL A 124 -11.17 -8.84 28.03
C VAL A 124 -10.21 -9.27 29.12
N GLY A 125 -10.75 -9.95 30.15
CA GLY A 125 -10.01 -10.61 31.22
C GLY A 125 -9.41 -9.65 32.26
N THR A 126 -9.88 -8.41 32.27
CA THR A 126 -9.52 -7.38 33.24
C THR A 126 -10.58 -7.19 34.34
N GLY A 127 -11.71 -7.91 34.27
CA GLY A 127 -12.77 -7.87 35.27
C GLY A 127 -13.80 -6.75 35.09
N TRP A 128 -13.77 -6.02 33.96
CA TRP A 128 -14.79 -5.03 33.61
C TRP A 128 -16.12 -5.66 33.18
N LEU A 129 -16.07 -6.90 32.69
CA LEU A 129 -17.24 -7.68 32.30
C LEU A 129 -17.69 -8.62 33.43
N ILE A 130 -18.93 -9.13 33.31
CA ILE A 130 -19.31 -10.31 34.10
C ILE A 130 -18.37 -11.47 33.77
N LYS A 131 -18.02 -12.27 34.78
CA LYS A 131 -16.99 -13.33 34.66
C LYS A 131 -17.21 -14.28 33.48
N GLY A 132 -18.47 -14.60 33.19
CA GLY A 132 -18.82 -15.47 32.06
C GLY A 132 -18.55 -14.86 30.69
N MET A 133 -18.69 -13.53 30.54
CA MET A 133 -18.37 -12.84 29.29
C MET A 133 -16.85 -12.71 29.11
N ASP A 134 -16.13 -12.37 30.18
CA ASP A 134 -14.65 -12.38 30.16
C ASP A 134 -14.11 -13.74 29.69
N GLN A 135 -14.67 -14.84 30.20
CA GLN A 135 -14.29 -16.19 29.80
C GLN A 135 -14.79 -16.57 28.39
N GLY A 136 -15.98 -16.11 27.99
CA GLY A 136 -16.61 -16.52 26.73
C GLY A 136 -16.05 -15.86 25.48
N LEU A 137 -15.53 -14.63 25.62
CA LEU A 137 -14.89 -13.88 24.53
C LEU A 137 -13.47 -14.36 24.23
N LEU A 138 -12.78 -14.96 25.21
CA LEU A 138 -11.43 -15.49 25.00
C LEU A 138 -11.40 -16.53 23.89
N GLY A 139 -10.37 -16.46 23.05
CA GLY A 139 -10.21 -17.38 21.93
C GLY A 139 -11.15 -17.13 20.75
N MET A 140 -11.92 -16.03 20.72
CA MET A 140 -12.72 -15.64 19.54
C MET A 140 -11.83 -15.10 18.41
N CYS A 141 -12.25 -15.34 17.17
CA CYS A 141 -11.70 -14.69 15.97
C CYS A 141 -12.57 -13.49 15.55
N ALA A 142 -12.00 -12.46 14.93
CA ALA A 142 -12.80 -11.40 14.33
C ALA A 142 -13.73 -11.97 13.23
N GLY A 143 -14.99 -11.53 13.22
CA GLY A 143 -16.06 -12.10 12.42
C GLY A 143 -16.70 -13.38 12.99
N GLU A 144 -16.17 -13.96 14.09
CA GLU A 144 -16.75 -15.16 14.72
C GLU A 144 -18.08 -14.83 15.42
N LYS A 145 -19.06 -15.73 15.28
CA LYS A 145 -20.32 -15.72 16.02
C LYS A 145 -20.35 -16.81 17.08
N ARG A 146 -20.69 -16.47 18.31
CA ARG A 146 -20.82 -17.40 19.44
C ARG A 146 -22.17 -17.26 20.14
N SER A 147 -22.67 -18.37 20.67
CA SER A 147 -23.67 -18.38 21.73
C SER A 147 -22.99 -18.76 23.05
N ILE A 148 -23.18 -17.94 24.08
CA ILE A 148 -22.55 -18.09 25.38
C ILE A 148 -23.66 -18.17 26.44
N ILE A 149 -23.81 -19.32 27.10
CA ILE A 149 -24.77 -19.52 28.20
C ILE A 149 -24.01 -19.43 29.52
N ILE A 150 -24.36 -18.40 30.30
CA ILE A 150 -23.67 -18.00 31.51
C ILE A 150 -24.55 -18.36 32.72
N PRO A 151 -24.11 -19.30 33.58
CA PRO A 151 -24.84 -19.59 34.81
C PRO A 151 -24.76 -18.39 35.79
N PRO A 152 -25.68 -18.28 36.76
CA PRO A 152 -25.87 -17.03 37.52
C PRO A 152 -24.64 -16.62 38.32
N PHE A 153 -23.87 -17.58 38.85
CA PHE A 153 -22.65 -17.33 39.64
C PHE A 153 -21.47 -16.80 38.80
N LEU A 154 -21.56 -16.85 37.47
CA LEU A 154 -20.64 -16.18 36.53
C LEU A 154 -21.24 -14.89 35.92
N ALA A 155 -22.50 -14.56 36.27
CA ALA A 155 -23.23 -13.37 35.85
C ALA A 155 -23.54 -12.46 37.06
N TYR A 156 -24.83 -12.22 37.36
CA TYR A 156 -25.30 -11.31 38.42
C TYR A 156 -25.72 -12.01 39.72
N GLY A 157 -25.63 -13.35 39.77
CA GLY A 157 -25.81 -14.16 40.97
C GLY A 157 -27.18 -14.03 41.65
N GLU A 158 -27.19 -14.16 42.97
CA GLU A 158 -28.42 -14.22 43.78
C GLU A 158 -29.20 -12.91 43.80
N LYS A 159 -28.57 -11.79 43.45
CA LYS A 159 -29.23 -10.48 43.48
C LYS A 159 -29.92 -10.13 42.17
N GLY A 160 -29.46 -10.69 41.05
CA GLY A 160 -29.86 -10.20 39.73
C GLY A 160 -29.33 -8.78 39.46
N TYR A 161 -29.92 -8.10 38.48
CA TYR A 161 -29.53 -6.74 38.11
C TYR A 161 -30.73 -5.88 37.70
N GLY A 162 -30.92 -4.78 38.43
CA GLY A 162 -32.02 -3.86 38.22
C GLY A 162 -33.39 -4.57 38.25
N THR A 163 -34.25 -4.20 37.30
CA THR A 163 -35.56 -4.84 37.09
C THR A 163 -35.58 -5.81 35.91
N VAL A 164 -34.47 -5.89 35.15
CA VAL A 164 -34.39 -6.60 33.87
C VAL A 164 -33.81 -8.01 34.00
N ILE A 165 -32.92 -8.23 34.97
CA ILE A 165 -32.31 -9.53 35.21
C ILE A 165 -32.75 -10.05 36.58
N PRO A 166 -33.55 -11.12 36.63
CA PRO A 166 -34.00 -11.70 37.89
C PRO A 166 -32.86 -12.29 38.73
N PRO A 167 -33.05 -12.42 40.06
CA PRO A 167 -32.22 -13.25 40.92
C PRO A 167 -32.01 -14.66 40.35
N GLN A 168 -30.79 -15.18 40.43
CA GLN A 168 -30.42 -16.54 40.02
C GLN A 168 -30.70 -16.86 38.54
N ALA A 169 -30.75 -15.86 37.66
CA ALA A 169 -30.98 -16.05 36.23
C ALA A 169 -29.69 -16.35 35.46
N SER A 170 -29.73 -17.42 34.66
CA SER A 170 -28.75 -17.71 33.62
C SER A 170 -29.00 -16.81 32.41
N LEU A 171 -27.92 -16.38 31.77
CA LEU A 171 -27.97 -15.46 30.64
C LEU A 171 -27.49 -16.15 29.38
N VAL A 172 -28.12 -15.83 28.25
CA VAL A 172 -27.70 -16.26 26.92
C VAL A 172 -27.25 -15.03 26.15
N PHE A 173 -25.99 -15.03 25.70
CA PHE A 173 -25.44 -14.00 24.83
C PHE A 173 -25.16 -14.57 23.44
N SER A 174 -25.80 -14.00 22.42
CA SER A 174 -25.40 -14.21 21.03
C SER A 174 -24.45 -13.09 20.63
N VAL A 175 -23.18 -13.41 20.38
CA VAL A 175 -22.08 -12.47 20.17
C VAL A 175 -21.57 -12.56 18.73
N LEU A 176 -21.27 -11.43 18.13
CA LEU A 176 -20.44 -11.27 16.92
C LEU A 176 -19.21 -10.44 17.28
N LEU A 177 -18.02 -11.03 17.26
CA LEU A 177 -16.79 -10.28 17.44
C LEU A 177 -16.48 -9.51 16.15
N VAL A 178 -16.33 -8.19 16.24
CA VAL A 178 -16.09 -7.33 15.07
C VAL A 178 -14.60 -7.12 14.89
N ASP A 179 -13.90 -6.73 15.96
CA ASP A 179 -12.49 -6.36 15.90
C ASP A 179 -11.83 -6.53 17.28
N PHE A 180 -10.51 -6.67 17.32
CA PHE A 180 -9.75 -6.68 18.56
C PHE A 180 -8.26 -6.36 18.34
N HIS A 181 -7.62 -5.80 19.37
CA HIS A 181 -6.18 -5.56 19.38
C HIS A 181 -5.63 -5.50 20.80
N ASN A 182 -4.33 -5.69 20.96
CA ASN A 182 -3.65 -5.33 22.19
C ASN A 182 -3.13 -3.89 22.07
N PRO A 183 -3.34 -3.02 23.08
CA PRO A 183 -2.78 -1.66 23.07
C PRO A 183 -1.25 -1.60 22.96
N LYS A 184 -0.57 -2.71 23.26
CA LYS A 184 0.89 -2.83 23.16
C LYS A 184 1.38 -3.38 21.82
N ASP A 185 0.46 -3.74 20.92
CA ASP A 185 0.83 -4.29 19.62
C ASP A 185 1.60 -3.27 18.79
N GLY A 186 2.62 -3.73 18.07
CA GLY A 186 3.22 -2.97 16.98
C GLY A 186 2.52 -3.24 15.66
N VAL A 187 3.12 -2.78 14.57
CA VAL A 187 2.73 -3.21 13.22
C VAL A 187 3.10 -4.68 13.03
N SER A 188 2.17 -5.49 12.53
CA SER A 188 2.47 -6.87 12.12
C SER A 188 2.63 -6.93 10.61
N LEU A 189 3.69 -7.59 10.16
CA LEU A 189 4.06 -7.73 8.75
C LEU A 189 3.99 -9.20 8.34
N GLU A 190 3.22 -9.48 7.31
CA GLU A 190 3.14 -10.80 6.68
C GLU A 190 3.59 -10.66 5.22
N HIS A 191 4.66 -11.38 4.86
CA HIS A 191 5.18 -11.37 3.49
C HIS A 191 4.37 -12.36 2.65
N LEU A 192 3.54 -11.85 1.74
CA LEU A 192 2.69 -12.67 0.88
C LEU A 192 3.48 -13.18 -0.33
N GLU A 193 4.26 -12.31 -0.95
CA GLU A 193 5.09 -12.63 -2.11
C GLU A 193 6.34 -11.74 -2.11
N VAL A 194 7.52 -12.36 -2.05
CA VAL A 194 8.80 -11.64 -2.13
C VAL A 194 9.51 -12.05 -3.42
N PRO A 195 9.77 -11.11 -4.35
CA PRO A 195 10.48 -11.40 -5.58
C PRO A 195 11.86 -12.02 -5.33
N ALA A 196 12.25 -12.97 -6.18
CA ALA A 196 13.50 -13.72 -6.03
C ALA A 196 14.74 -12.80 -6.00
N SER A 197 14.69 -11.69 -6.74
CA SER A 197 15.74 -10.67 -6.72
C SER A 197 15.26 -9.43 -5.98
N CYS A 198 15.91 -9.13 -4.85
CA CYS A 198 15.76 -7.86 -4.13
C CYS A 198 17.11 -7.15 -4.09
N ARG A 199 17.45 -6.47 -5.20
CA ARG A 199 18.75 -5.76 -5.36
C ARG A 199 18.93 -4.66 -4.32
N ARG A 200 17.85 -3.98 -3.98
CA ARG A 200 17.77 -2.92 -2.97
C ARG A 200 16.50 -3.10 -2.15
N ARG A 201 16.58 -2.76 -0.87
CA ARG A 201 15.43 -2.61 0.02
C ARG A 201 15.14 -1.13 0.22
N ALA A 202 13.85 -0.79 0.33
CA ALA A 202 13.44 0.58 0.56
C ALA A 202 13.88 1.07 1.95
N VAL A 203 14.37 2.30 2.03
CA VAL A 203 14.81 2.94 3.27
C VAL A 203 14.02 4.23 3.52
N SER A 204 14.14 4.79 4.73
CA SER A 204 13.54 6.08 5.05
C SER A 204 14.04 7.16 4.10
N GLY A 205 13.12 7.97 3.57
CA GLY A 205 13.40 9.01 2.60
C GLY A 205 13.22 8.58 1.14
N ASP A 206 13.04 7.28 0.86
CA ASP A 206 12.70 6.82 -0.49
C ASP A 206 11.27 7.24 -0.85
N PHE A 207 11.08 7.70 -2.08
CA PHE A 207 9.78 7.86 -2.71
C PHE A 207 9.32 6.52 -3.23
N VAL A 208 8.13 6.08 -2.84
CA VAL A 208 7.55 4.77 -3.19
C VAL A 208 6.24 4.93 -3.93
N ARG A 209 6.03 4.10 -4.94
CA ARG A 209 4.75 3.92 -5.63
C ARG A 209 4.26 2.50 -5.38
N TYR A 210 3.05 2.40 -4.83
CA TYR A 210 2.48 1.10 -4.51
C TYR A 210 0.97 1.11 -4.72
N HIS A 211 0.44 -0.08 -5.00
CA HIS A 211 -0.97 -0.33 -4.88
C HIS A 211 -1.28 -0.93 -3.51
N TYR A 212 -2.49 -0.71 -3.02
CA TYR A 212 -3.03 -1.35 -1.84
C TYR A 212 -4.53 -1.60 -1.91
N ASN A 213 -4.98 -2.58 -1.12
CA ASN A 213 -6.35 -2.75 -0.64
C ASN A 213 -6.37 -2.62 0.88
N GLY A 214 -7.21 -1.72 1.41
CA GLY A 214 -7.40 -1.49 2.84
C GLY A 214 -8.71 -2.09 3.32
N THR A 215 -8.63 -3.01 4.28
CA THR A 215 -9.76 -3.73 4.86
C THR A 215 -9.77 -3.63 6.38
N LEU A 216 -10.95 -3.72 6.99
CA LEU A 216 -11.12 -3.94 8.43
C LEU A 216 -10.86 -5.42 8.77
N MET A 217 -10.70 -5.75 10.05
CA MET A 217 -10.42 -7.13 10.48
C MET A 217 -11.54 -8.13 10.12
N ASP A 218 -12.77 -7.66 9.94
CA ASP A 218 -13.91 -8.45 9.47
C ASP A 218 -13.94 -8.67 7.94
N GLY A 219 -12.95 -8.13 7.21
CA GLY A 219 -12.82 -8.21 5.75
C GLY A 219 -13.51 -7.07 4.99
N THR A 220 -14.20 -6.15 5.67
CA THR A 220 -14.87 -5.01 5.01
C THR A 220 -13.85 -4.10 4.34
N LEU A 221 -13.93 -3.92 3.02
CA LEU A 221 -13.07 -3.01 2.26
C LEU A 221 -13.47 -1.55 2.53
N PHE A 222 -12.53 -0.72 3.01
CA PHE A 222 -12.76 0.71 3.23
C PHE A 222 -12.13 1.59 2.14
N ASP A 223 -10.99 1.18 1.59
CA ASP A 223 -10.33 1.90 0.50
C ASP A 223 -9.46 0.98 -0.39
N SER A 224 -9.25 1.38 -1.64
CA SER A 224 -8.37 0.68 -2.57
C SER A 224 -7.79 1.64 -3.60
N SER A 225 -6.48 1.57 -3.81
CA SER A 225 -5.81 2.29 -4.90
C SER A 225 -6.25 1.80 -6.28
N TYR A 226 -6.61 0.52 -6.42
CA TYR A 226 -7.06 -0.04 -7.69
C TYR A 226 -8.39 0.57 -8.15
N SER A 227 -9.26 0.96 -7.21
CA SER A 227 -10.52 1.65 -7.55
C SER A 227 -10.31 2.99 -8.28
N ARG A 228 -9.11 3.58 -8.13
CA ARG A 228 -8.72 4.86 -8.75
C ARG A 228 -7.85 4.67 -10.00
N ASN A 229 -7.49 3.43 -10.36
CA ASN A 229 -6.51 3.12 -11.42
C ASN A 229 -5.20 3.94 -11.31
N GLN A 230 -4.77 4.24 -10.09
CA GLN A 230 -3.55 5.00 -9.82
C GLN A 230 -2.85 4.46 -8.59
N THR A 231 -1.52 4.45 -8.62
CA THR A 231 -0.70 4.12 -7.46
C THR A 231 -0.88 5.17 -6.36
N TYR A 232 -0.68 4.73 -5.11
CA TYR A 232 -0.46 5.66 -4.02
C TYR A 232 1.04 5.97 -3.95
N ASN A 233 1.35 7.25 -3.84
CA ASN A 233 2.71 7.76 -3.93
C ASN A 233 3.04 8.54 -2.67
N THR A 234 4.15 8.22 -2.02
CA THR A 234 4.57 8.87 -0.76
C THR A 234 6.06 8.70 -0.52
N TYR A 235 6.59 9.38 0.51
CA TYR A 235 7.94 9.14 1.01
C TYR A 235 7.89 8.28 2.28
N ILE A 236 8.70 7.25 2.32
CA ILE A 236 8.76 6.30 3.44
C ILE A 236 9.40 6.97 4.66
N GLY A 237 8.73 6.89 5.81
CA GLY A 237 9.29 7.31 7.10
C GLY A 237 9.44 8.82 7.25
N ARG A 238 8.67 9.60 6.47
CA ARG A 238 8.60 11.07 6.58
C ARG A 238 7.33 11.57 7.28
N GLY A 239 6.43 10.68 7.70
CA GLY A 239 5.19 11.03 8.39
C GLY A 239 4.10 11.59 7.48
N TYR A 240 4.16 11.33 6.17
CA TYR A 240 3.11 11.75 5.23
C TYR A 240 1.89 10.84 5.22
N ILE A 241 2.03 9.61 5.73
CA ILE A 241 0.94 8.65 5.89
C ILE A 241 0.87 8.20 7.36
N ILE A 242 -0.16 7.40 7.69
CA ILE A 242 -0.32 6.89 9.05
C ILE A 242 0.95 6.14 9.53
N PRO A 243 1.36 6.30 10.80
CA PRO A 243 2.63 5.77 11.31
C PRO A 243 2.85 4.28 11.03
N GLY A 244 1.79 3.47 11.13
CA GLY A 244 1.90 2.03 10.92
C GLY A 244 2.20 1.64 9.47
N MET A 245 1.69 2.41 8.50
CA MET A 245 2.06 2.20 7.09
C MET A 245 3.47 2.69 6.81
N ASP A 246 3.88 3.81 7.41
CA ASP A 246 5.24 4.32 7.30
C ASP A 246 6.27 3.32 7.83
N GLN A 247 5.94 2.59 8.91
CA GLN A 247 6.73 1.47 9.42
C GLN A 247 6.63 0.24 8.52
N GLY A 248 5.44 -0.11 8.04
CA GLY A 248 5.21 -1.33 7.27
C GLY A 248 5.81 -1.34 5.86
N LEU A 249 6.01 -0.16 5.27
CA LEU A 249 6.68 0.01 3.97
C LEU A 249 8.21 -0.03 4.08
N GLN A 250 8.81 -0.02 5.27
CA GLN A 250 10.26 -0.11 5.40
C GLN A 250 10.76 -1.50 4.99
N GLY A 251 11.91 -1.50 4.31
CA GLY A 251 12.60 -2.72 3.93
C GLY A 251 11.92 -3.54 2.83
N VAL A 252 10.91 -2.99 2.15
CA VAL A 252 10.23 -3.67 1.04
C VAL A 252 11.14 -3.78 -0.20
N CYS A 253 10.85 -4.78 -1.02
CA CYS A 253 11.46 -4.99 -2.32
C CYS A 253 10.52 -4.54 -3.45
N ILE A 254 11.10 -4.15 -4.59
CA ILE A 254 10.33 -3.85 -5.81
C ILE A 254 9.59 -5.13 -6.25
N GLY A 255 8.30 -5.03 -6.53
CA GLY A 255 7.42 -6.16 -6.84
C GLY A 255 6.90 -6.94 -5.63
N GLU A 256 7.30 -6.58 -4.40
CA GLU A 256 6.84 -7.28 -3.19
C GLU A 256 5.34 -7.10 -2.95
N ARG A 257 4.67 -8.19 -2.56
CA ARG A 257 3.35 -8.15 -1.93
C ARG A 257 3.46 -8.47 -0.45
N ARG A 258 2.91 -7.59 0.39
CA ARG A 258 2.98 -7.71 1.85
C ARG A 258 1.63 -7.31 2.44
N ARG A 259 1.25 -7.97 3.54
CA ARG A 259 0.15 -7.55 4.39
C ARG A 259 0.69 -6.80 5.59
N VAL A 260 0.15 -5.60 5.82
CA VAL A 260 0.49 -4.71 6.93
C VAL A 260 -0.74 -4.58 7.83
N VAL A 261 -0.67 -5.15 9.03
CA VAL A 261 -1.73 -5.05 10.04
C VAL A 261 -1.35 -3.95 11.03
N VAL A 262 -2.18 -2.91 11.10
CA VAL A 262 -1.90 -1.68 11.82
C VAL A 262 -2.89 -1.52 12.98
N PRO A 263 -2.40 -1.52 14.24
CA PRO A 263 -3.25 -1.27 15.40
C PRO A 263 -3.70 0.21 15.44
N PRO A 264 -4.79 0.54 16.14
CA PRO A 264 -5.42 1.84 16.03
C PRO A 264 -4.52 3.02 16.41
N HIS A 265 -3.66 2.85 17.41
CA HIS A 265 -2.73 3.89 17.88
C HIS A 265 -1.61 4.21 16.87
N LEU A 266 -1.41 3.38 15.84
CA LEU A 266 -0.55 3.63 14.68
C LEU A 266 -1.35 3.94 13.41
N ALA A 267 -2.67 4.06 13.51
CA ALA A 267 -3.61 4.40 12.44
C ALA A 267 -4.40 5.67 12.79
N TYR A 268 -5.73 5.55 12.96
CA TYR A 268 -6.66 6.67 13.18
C TYR A 268 -7.17 6.78 14.64
N GLY A 269 -6.58 6.01 15.55
CA GLY A 269 -6.86 6.07 16.99
C GLY A 269 -8.31 5.75 17.37
N GLU A 270 -8.71 6.22 18.55
CA GLU A 270 -10.03 5.96 19.14
C GLU A 270 -11.18 6.64 18.38
N ASN A 271 -10.88 7.69 17.62
CA ASN A 271 -11.91 8.46 16.91
C ASN A 271 -12.23 7.90 15.53
N GLY A 272 -11.32 7.13 14.92
CA GLY A 272 -11.48 6.68 13.53
C GLY A 272 -11.50 7.85 12.53
N VAL A 273 -11.98 7.59 11.31
CA VAL A 273 -12.12 8.61 10.26
C VAL A 273 -13.37 8.38 9.41
N GLY A 274 -14.20 9.43 9.35
CA GLY A 274 -15.42 9.45 8.55
C GLY A 274 -16.37 8.30 8.93
N ASN A 275 -17.13 7.82 7.95
CA ASN A 275 -18.09 6.73 8.16
C ASN A 275 -17.51 5.37 7.75
N LYS A 276 -16.27 5.32 7.27
CA LYS A 276 -15.65 4.11 6.71
C LYS A 276 -14.73 3.41 7.69
N ILE A 277 -14.07 4.17 8.56
CA ILE A 277 -13.12 3.64 9.54
C ILE A 277 -13.65 3.98 10.93
N PRO A 278 -14.23 3.01 11.65
CA PRO A 278 -14.70 3.24 13.00
C PRO A 278 -13.55 3.52 13.97
N GLY A 279 -13.89 4.06 15.15
CA GLY A 279 -12.96 4.23 16.26
C GLY A 279 -12.30 2.92 16.70
N SER A 280 -11.03 3.00 17.10
CA SER A 280 -10.25 1.86 17.61
C SER A 280 -10.19 0.66 16.65
N ALA A 281 -10.32 0.91 15.33
CA ALA A 281 -10.29 -0.12 14.32
C ALA A 281 -8.86 -0.53 13.95
N VAL A 282 -8.62 -1.84 13.86
CA VAL A 282 -7.41 -2.41 13.25
C VAL A 282 -7.56 -2.35 11.74
N LEU A 283 -6.53 -1.86 11.06
CA LEU A 283 -6.50 -1.77 9.60
C LEU A 283 -5.58 -2.83 9.02
N ILE A 284 -6.04 -3.50 7.97
CA ILE A 284 -5.27 -4.49 7.22
C ILE A 284 -5.05 -3.96 5.81
N PHE A 285 -3.79 -3.74 5.44
CA PHE A 285 -3.40 -3.29 4.11
C PHE A 285 -2.66 -4.40 3.37
N ASP A 286 -3.22 -4.87 2.27
CA ASP A 286 -2.50 -5.71 1.32
C ASP A 286 -1.85 -4.79 0.29
N VAL A 287 -0.53 -4.62 0.39
CA VAL A 287 0.27 -3.75 -0.46
C VAL A 287 0.96 -4.52 -1.58
N HIS A 288 1.12 -3.88 -2.73
CA HIS A 288 1.89 -4.34 -3.88
C HIS A 288 2.82 -3.21 -4.34
N ILE A 289 4.13 -3.40 -4.14
CA ILE A 289 5.15 -2.40 -4.42
C ILE A 289 5.46 -2.38 -5.91
N ILE A 290 5.30 -1.22 -6.55
CA ILE A 290 5.56 -1.06 -7.99
C ILE A 290 7.01 -0.67 -8.22
N ASP A 291 7.46 0.41 -7.57
CA ASP A 291 8.85 0.82 -7.50
C ASP A 291 9.10 1.79 -6.36
N PHE A 292 10.38 2.09 -6.12
CA PHE A 292 10.81 3.18 -5.26
C PHE A 292 12.18 3.69 -5.70
N HIS A 293 12.49 4.93 -5.33
CA HIS A 293 13.78 5.57 -5.55
C HIS A 293 14.03 6.64 -4.50
N ASN A 294 15.29 7.01 -4.30
CA ASN A 294 15.67 8.20 -3.58
C ASN A 294 15.82 9.39 -4.55
N PRO A 295 15.41 10.62 -4.18
CA PRO A 295 15.68 11.81 -4.98
C PRO A 295 17.17 12.10 -5.23
N SER A 296 18.07 11.43 -4.51
CA SER A 296 19.53 11.52 -4.70
C SER A 296 20.13 10.28 -5.38
N ASP A 297 19.31 9.32 -5.83
CA ASP A 297 19.82 8.13 -6.50
C ASP A 297 20.47 8.50 -7.85
N PRO A 298 21.68 7.99 -8.14
CA PRO A 298 22.23 8.07 -9.49
C PRO A 298 21.53 7.07 -10.42
N VAL A 299 21.89 7.10 -11.69
CA VAL A 299 21.54 6.01 -12.62
C VAL A 299 22.28 4.74 -12.19
N ASP A 300 21.56 3.64 -12.02
CA ASP A 300 22.17 2.32 -11.86
C ASP A 300 22.53 1.77 -13.23
N ILE A 301 23.78 1.36 -13.42
CA ILE A 301 24.33 0.94 -14.72
C ILE A 301 24.89 -0.47 -14.59
N GLU A 302 24.25 -1.42 -15.25
CA GLU A 302 24.71 -2.80 -15.35
C GLU A 302 25.18 -3.09 -16.78
N THR A 303 26.47 -3.42 -16.94
CA THR A 303 27.00 -3.84 -18.24
C THR A 303 26.72 -5.32 -18.47
N VAL A 304 25.79 -5.62 -19.37
CA VAL A 304 25.37 -6.99 -19.71
C VAL A 304 26.36 -7.65 -20.67
N HIS A 305 26.89 -6.87 -21.61
CA HIS A 305 27.86 -7.36 -22.59
C HIS A 305 28.84 -6.26 -22.96
N ARG A 306 30.13 -6.59 -22.98
CA ARG A 306 31.19 -5.71 -23.45
C ARG A 306 32.06 -6.42 -24.49
N PRO A 307 32.20 -5.88 -25.71
CA PRO A 307 32.97 -6.53 -26.77
C PRO A 307 34.49 -6.50 -26.51
N GLN A 308 35.22 -7.43 -27.12
CA GLN A 308 36.68 -7.45 -27.10
C GLN A 308 37.22 -6.30 -27.97
N GLY A 309 38.21 -5.54 -27.48
CA GLY A 309 38.78 -4.38 -28.21
C GLY A 309 38.06 -3.05 -27.98
N CYS A 310 37.36 -2.90 -26.85
CA CYS A 310 36.64 -1.70 -26.41
C CYS A 310 37.59 -0.54 -26.00
N ASN A 311 38.40 -0.05 -26.94
CA ASN A 311 39.43 0.97 -26.70
C ASN A 311 38.91 2.40 -26.86
N VAL A 312 37.86 2.59 -27.66
CA VAL A 312 37.21 3.87 -27.90
C VAL A 312 35.84 3.84 -27.26
N THR A 313 35.57 4.80 -26.38
CA THR A 313 34.33 4.91 -25.62
C THR A 313 33.68 6.26 -25.87
N ALA A 314 32.35 6.31 -25.80
CA ALA A 314 31.55 7.50 -25.96
C ALA A 314 31.92 8.58 -24.93
N ARG A 315 32.20 9.77 -25.41
CA ARG A 315 32.49 10.97 -24.62
C ARG A 315 31.41 12.01 -24.83
N ASP A 316 31.46 13.06 -24.03
CA ASP A 316 30.61 14.23 -24.23
C ASP A 316 30.79 14.77 -25.66
N ARG A 317 29.70 15.23 -26.28
CA ARG A 317 29.61 15.70 -27.67
C ARG A 317 29.80 14.66 -28.76
N ASP A 318 30.13 13.40 -28.46
CA ASP A 318 30.15 12.35 -29.47
C ASP A 318 28.73 12.13 -30.03
N PHE A 319 28.67 11.85 -31.33
CA PHE A 319 27.44 11.47 -31.99
C PHE A 319 27.33 9.96 -32.03
N ILE A 320 26.25 9.44 -31.47
CA ILE A 320 26.05 8.00 -31.34
C ILE A 320 24.73 7.56 -31.94
N ARG A 321 24.72 6.31 -32.40
CA ARG A 321 23.50 5.59 -32.76
C ARG A 321 23.35 4.40 -31.83
N TYR A 322 22.20 4.24 -31.20
CA TYR A 322 21.95 3.15 -30.26
C TYR A 322 20.54 2.59 -30.40
N HIS A 323 20.40 1.30 -30.12
CA HIS A 323 19.09 0.70 -29.90
C HIS A 323 18.74 0.76 -28.42
N TYR A 324 17.45 0.93 -28.13
CA TYR A 324 16.94 0.85 -26.77
C TYR A 324 15.58 0.14 -26.70
N ASN A 325 15.36 -0.55 -25.58
CA ASN A 325 14.06 -0.99 -25.10
C ASN A 325 13.80 -0.36 -23.73
N CYS A 326 12.72 0.39 -23.58
CA CYS A 326 12.31 1.04 -22.35
C CYS A 326 11.09 0.33 -21.75
N SER A 327 11.17 -0.01 -20.47
CA SER A 327 10.08 -0.59 -19.70
C SER A 327 9.98 0.04 -18.31
N LEU A 328 8.86 -0.18 -17.63
CA LEU A 328 8.80 -0.05 -16.17
C LEU A 328 9.52 -1.23 -15.49
N LEU A 329 9.75 -1.13 -14.18
CA LEU A 329 10.41 -2.17 -13.40
C LEU A 329 9.57 -3.45 -13.24
N ASP A 330 8.25 -3.36 -13.41
CA ASP A 330 7.35 -4.52 -13.46
C ASP A 330 7.36 -5.26 -14.81
N GLY A 331 8.14 -4.78 -15.79
CA GLY A 331 8.24 -5.34 -17.13
C GLY A 331 7.27 -4.75 -18.16
N THR A 332 6.40 -3.82 -17.77
CA THR A 332 5.50 -3.12 -18.70
C THR A 332 6.32 -2.39 -19.76
N ARG A 333 6.21 -2.82 -21.02
CA ARG A 333 6.91 -2.20 -22.16
C ARG A 333 6.35 -0.80 -22.43
N LEU A 334 7.23 0.17 -22.60
CA LEU A 334 6.88 1.56 -22.91
C LEU A 334 7.23 1.90 -24.36
N PHE A 335 8.52 1.97 -24.69
CA PHE A 335 9.01 2.40 -26.00
C PHE A 335 10.19 1.55 -26.44
N SER A 336 10.35 1.33 -27.74
CA SER A 336 11.56 0.76 -28.30
C SER A 336 11.99 1.53 -29.54
N SER A 337 13.30 1.66 -29.74
CA SER A 337 13.85 2.09 -31.02
C SER A 337 13.42 1.18 -32.19
N HIS A 338 13.15 -0.09 -31.94
CA HIS A 338 12.70 -1.03 -32.97
C HIS A 338 11.27 -0.74 -33.45
N ASP A 339 10.46 -0.01 -32.69
CA ASP A 339 9.13 0.43 -33.12
C ASP A 339 9.19 1.44 -34.29
N TYR A 340 10.37 2.02 -34.53
CA TYR A 340 10.64 2.97 -35.60
C TYR A 340 11.57 2.42 -36.69
N GLU A 341 11.92 1.12 -36.61
CA GLU A 341 12.81 0.41 -37.55
C GLU A 341 14.21 1.03 -37.74
N LYS A 342 14.63 1.96 -36.86
CA LYS A 342 15.93 2.63 -36.94
C LYS A 342 16.53 2.87 -35.56
N PRO A 343 17.87 2.88 -35.43
CA PRO A 343 18.52 3.25 -34.17
C PRO A 343 18.21 4.70 -33.82
N GLN A 344 18.21 4.99 -32.52
CA GLN A 344 18.10 6.35 -32.02
C GLN A 344 19.44 7.07 -32.20
N GLU A 345 19.38 8.28 -32.76
CA GLU A 345 20.55 9.12 -32.99
C GLU A 345 20.58 10.25 -31.95
N VAL A 346 21.74 10.50 -31.35
CA VAL A 346 21.91 11.58 -30.37
C VAL A 346 23.35 12.07 -30.34
N THR A 347 23.53 13.36 -30.08
CA THR A 347 24.80 13.94 -29.64
C THR A 347 24.81 13.98 -28.12
N LEU A 348 25.74 13.28 -27.48
CA LEU A 348 25.83 13.27 -26.00
C LEU A 348 26.12 14.68 -25.47
N GLY A 349 25.51 15.03 -24.33
CA GLY A 349 25.65 16.36 -23.72
C GLY A 349 24.81 17.48 -24.34
N ALA A 350 24.14 17.25 -25.48
CA ALA A 350 23.35 18.28 -26.15
C ALA A 350 21.92 18.46 -25.59
N ASN A 351 21.61 17.91 -24.40
CA ASN A 351 20.28 17.95 -23.75
C ASN A 351 19.10 17.48 -24.63
N LYS A 352 19.35 16.57 -25.58
CA LYS A 352 18.33 16.03 -26.50
C LYS A 352 17.65 14.74 -26.01
N VAL A 353 18.18 14.12 -24.97
CA VAL A 353 17.62 12.93 -24.30
C VAL A 353 17.57 13.18 -22.80
N ILE A 354 16.79 12.37 -22.08
CA ILE A 354 16.75 12.43 -20.61
C ILE A 354 18.16 12.25 -20.03
N GLU A 355 18.46 12.99 -18.95
CA GLU A 355 19.79 13.08 -18.34
C GLU A 355 20.34 11.70 -17.94
N GLY A 356 19.47 10.83 -17.42
CA GLY A 356 19.88 9.50 -16.99
C GLY A 356 20.29 8.59 -18.15
N LEU A 357 19.65 8.74 -19.32
CA LEU A 357 20.04 8.02 -20.52
C LEU A 357 21.36 8.57 -21.08
N ASN A 358 21.54 9.89 -21.09
CA ASN A 358 22.82 10.51 -21.44
C ASN A 358 23.96 9.96 -20.55
N SER A 359 23.75 9.95 -19.24
CA SER A 359 24.72 9.43 -18.27
C SER A 359 25.00 7.94 -18.46
N GLY A 360 23.98 7.14 -18.76
CA GLY A 360 24.13 5.70 -18.99
C GLY A 360 24.85 5.34 -20.29
N LEU A 361 24.74 6.18 -21.31
CA LEU A 361 25.39 6.00 -22.62
C LEU A 361 26.86 6.45 -22.63
N LEU A 362 27.24 7.39 -21.77
CA LEU A 362 28.64 7.81 -21.61
C LEU A 362 29.54 6.62 -21.24
N GLY A 363 30.72 6.58 -21.84
CA GLY A 363 31.70 5.52 -21.63
C GLY A 363 31.36 4.17 -22.29
N MET A 364 30.26 4.06 -23.05
CA MET A 364 29.98 2.85 -23.84
C MET A 364 30.90 2.75 -25.06
N CYS A 365 31.27 1.54 -25.46
CA CYS A 365 31.87 1.30 -26.78
C CYS A 365 30.90 0.60 -27.74
N VAL A 366 31.19 0.67 -29.04
CA VAL A 366 30.35 0.06 -30.08
C VAL A 366 30.21 -1.45 -29.85
N GLY A 367 28.96 -1.93 -29.86
CA GLY A 367 28.56 -3.31 -29.55
C GLY A 367 28.33 -3.59 -28.05
N GLU A 368 28.62 -2.64 -27.16
CA GLU A 368 28.34 -2.78 -25.72
C GLU A 368 26.84 -2.74 -25.45
N ARG A 369 26.36 -3.58 -24.52
CA ARG A 369 24.98 -3.61 -24.05
C ARG A 369 24.90 -3.36 -22.55
N ARG A 370 24.01 -2.45 -22.15
CA ARG A 370 23.79 -2.09 -20.75
C ARG A 370 22.30 -2.17 -20.38
N VAL A 371 22.05 -2.45 -19.10
CA VAL A 371 20.76 -2.20 -18.46
C VAL A 371 20.94 -0.97 -17.56
N LEU A 372 20.07 0.02 -17.75
CA LEU A 372 20.08 1.29 -17.02
C LEU A 372 18.80 1.39 -16.20
N ILE A 373 18.91 1.68 -14.90
CA ILE A 373 17.77 2.04 -14.05
C ILE A 373 17.84 3.55 -13.81
N VAL A 374 16.90 4.27 -14.43
CA VAL A 374 16.88 5.73 -14.43
C VAL A 374 15.80 6.21 -13.46
N PRO A 375 16.17 6.86 -12.35
CA PRO A 375 15.20 7.45 -11.43
C PRO A 375 14.51 8.65 -12.10
N PRO A 376 13.27 9.00 -11.70
CA PRO A 376 12.46 9.98 -12.41
C PRO A 376 13.07 11.38 -12.45
N HIS A 377 13.83 11.81 -11.44
CA HIS A 377 14.49 13.12 -11.46
C HIS A 377 15.58 13.25 -12.53
N LEU A 378 16.11 12.13 -13.04
CA LEU A 378 16.99 12.06 -14.22
C LEU A 378 16.24 11.60 -15.48
N GLY A 379 14.92 11.46 -15.39
CA GLY A 379 14.01 10.97 -16.42
C GLY A 379 12.93 11.98 -16.79
N HIS A 380 11.66 11.60 -16.62
CA HIS A 380 10.50 12.46 -16.93
C HIS A 380 9.90 13.18 -15.71
N GLY A 381 10.55 13.11 -14.55
CA GLY A 381 10.14 13.77 -13.32
C GLY A 381 8.79 13.32 -12.77
N GLU A 382 8.23 14.15 -11.90
CA GLU A 382 6.95 13.88 -11.21
C GLU A 382 5.75 13.90 -12.15
N ASN A 383 5.82 14.69 -13.23
CA ASN A 383 4.73 14.83 -14.20
C ASN A 383 4.68 13.67 -15.19
N GLY A 384 5.78 12.92 -15.34
CA GLY A 384 5.89 11.87 -16.34
C GLY A 384 5.85 12.42 -17.77
N ALA A 385 5.47 11.57 -18.71
CA ALA A 385 5.34 11.92 -20.12
C ALA A 385 4.20 11.12 -20.75
N ARG A 386 3.91 11.35 -22.03
CA ARG A 386 2.90 10.57 -22.74
C ARG A 386 3.27 9.08 -22.67
N GLY A 387 2.44 8.25 -22.04
CA GLY A 387 2.69 6.82 -21.86
C GLY A 387 3.65 6.48 -20.71
N VAL A 388 4.24 7.46 -20.03
CA VAL A 388 5.12 7.26 -18.88
C VAL A 388 4.45 7.83 -17.62
N PRO A 389 4.12 6.99 -16.63
CA PRO A 389 3.54 7.48 -15.39
C PRO A 389 4.48 8.45 -14.66
N GLY A 390 3.91 9.42 -13.95
CA GLY A 390 4.64 10.34 -13.09
C GLY A 390 5.46 9.62 -12.02
N SER A 391 6.66 10.15 -11.76
CA SER A 391 7.63 9.61 -10.79
C SER A 391 8.04 8.15 -11.05
N ALA A 392 7.88 7.65 -12.27
CA ALA A 392 8.28 6.29 -12.62
C ALA A 392 9.79 6.11 -12.67
N VAL A 393 10.27 4.99 -12.13
CA VAL A 393 11.63 4.52 -12.38
C VAL A 393 11.63 3.76 -13.70
N LEU A 394 12.50 4.14 -14.62
CA LEU A 394 12.58 3.57 -15.96
C LEU A 394 13.71 2.55 -16.05
N ARG A 395 13.46 1.46 -16.77
CA ARG A 395 14.46 0.46 -17.13
C ARG A 395 14.74 0.54 -18.63
N PHE A 396 15.98 0.85 -18.99
CA PHE A 396 16.43 0.81 -20.38
C PHE A 396 17.38 -0.35 -20.60
N GLU A 397 17.13 -1.15 -21.63
CA GLU A 397 18.15 -2.01 -22.23
C GLU A 397 18.68 -1.28 -23.44
N VAL A 398 19.98 -0.95 -23.46
CA VAL A 398 20.62 -0.18 -24.54
C VAL A 398 21.74 -0.97 -25.19
N GLU A 399 21.89 -0.78 -26.50
CA GLU A 399 23.00 -1.31 -27.31
C GLU A 399 23.59 -0.19 -28.16
N LEU A 400 24.89 0.08 -28.02
CA LEU A 400 25.55 1.10 -28.82
C LEU A 400 25.92 0.53 -30.20
N ILE A 401 25.42 1.12 -31.27
CA ILE A 401 25.56 0.61 -32.65
C ILE A 401 26.68 1.31 -33.42
N SER A 402 26.79 2.63 -33.28
CA SER A 402 27.90 3.39 -33.89
C SER A 402 28.28 4.58 -33.03
N LEU A 403 29.54 4.99 -33.17
CA LEU A 403 30.13 6.12 -32.48
C LEU A 403 30.96 6.92 -33.48
N GLU A 404 30.64 8.21 -33.58
CA GLU A 404 31.35 9.19 -34.39
C GLU A 404 31.84 10.30 -33.45
N GLU A 405 33.13 10.60 -33.52
CA GLU A 405 33.74 11.55 -32.60
C GLU A 405 33.19 12.97 -32.84
N GLY A 406 32.77 13.60 -31.76
CA GLY A 406 32.20 14.94 -31.76
C GLY A 406 33.20 16.05 -32.10
N VAL A 407 32.68 17.27 -32.13
CA VAL A 407 33.50 18.50 -32.17
C VAL A 407 33.44 19.21 -30.81
N PRO A 408 34.45 20.04 -30.47
CA PRO A 408 34.47 20.81 -29.23
C PRO A 408 33.27 21.74 -29.09
N GLU A 409 33.02 22.18 -27.86
CA GLU A 409 31.88 23.06 -27.56
C GLU A 409 31.88 24.33 -28.40
N GLY A 410 30.75 24.60 -29.04
CA GLY A 410 30.53 25.78 -29.87
C GLY A 410 31.16 25.71 -31.27
N TYR A 411 31.80 24.60 -31.64
CA TYR A 411 32.28 24.37 -33.01
C TYR A 411 31.22 23.58 -33.79
N LEU A 412 31.08 23.87 -35.08
CA LEU A 412 30.30 23.07 -36.04
C LEU A 412 31.21 22.34 -37.04
N PHE A 413 32.49 22.74 -37.11
CA PHE A 413 33.53 22.16 -37.94
C PHE A 413 34.87 22.37 -37.24
N ILE A 414 35.79 21.40 -37.36
CA ILE A 414 37.18 21.59 -36.95
C ILE A 414 38.14 21.13 -38.05
N TRP A 415 39.28 21.79 -38.11
CA TRP A 415 40.39 21.40 -38.98
C TRP A 415 41.25 20.32 -38.30
N HIS A 416 41.81 19.40 -39.08
CA HIS A 416 42.78 18.40 -38.62
C HIS A 416 44.24 18.92 -38.66
N GLY A 417 44.43 20.16 -39.12
CA GLY A 417 45.69 20.90 -39.15
C GLY A 417 45.41 22.41 -39.20
N ASP A 418 46.35 23.19 -39.72
CA ASP A 418 46.15 24.62 -39.87
C ASP A 418 45.09 24.93 -40.95
N PRO A 419 44.21 25.91 -40.72
CA PRO A 419 43.30 26.39 -41.74
C PRO A 419 44.08 26.97 -42.94
N PRO A 420 43.52 26.95 -44.15
CA PRO A 420 44.18 27.56 -45.32
C PRO A 420 44.51 29.05 -45.11
N GLU A 421 45.75 29.46 -45.43
CA GLU A 421 46.22 30.86 -45.22
C GLU A 421 45.32 31.91 -45.90
N ASN A 422 44.77 31.60 -47.09
CA ASN A 422 43.84 32.46 -47.83
C ASN A 422 42.45 31.82 -47.90
N LEU A 423 41.85 31.51 -46.74
CA LEU A 423 40.59 30.77 -46.66
C LEU A 423 39.46 31.37 -47.52
N PHE A 424 39.30 32.70 -47.51
CA PHE A 424 38.28 33.38 -48.31
C PHE A 424 38.48 33.15 -49.82
N GLU A 425 39.70 33.37 -50.33
CA GLU A 425 40.03 33.19 -51.76
C GLU A 425 39.91 31.73 -52.21
N GLN A 426 40.07 30.77 -51.30
CA GLN A 426 39.87 29.35 -51.60
C GLN A 426 38.41 28.92 -51.55
N MET A 427 37.57 29.64 -50.81
CA MET A 427 36.14 29.41 -50.73
C MET A 427 35.36 30.09 -51.85
N ASP A 428 35.82 31.26 -52.32
CA ASP A 428 35.29 31.99 -53.47
C ASP A 428 35.74 31.29 -54.78
N LEU A 429 34.96 30.31 -55.21
CA LEU A 429 35.32 29.41 -56.31
C LEU A 429 35.30 30.13 -57.66
N ASN A 430 34.43 31.11 -57.82
CA ASN A 430 34.24 31.86 -59.07
C ASN A 430 35.05 33.17 -59.13
N LYS A 431 35.62 33.60 -57.98
CA LYS A 431 36.44 34.81 -57.80
C LYS A 431 35.68 36.12 -58.00
N ASP A 432 34.41 36.18 -57.61
CA ASP A 432 33.57 37.38 -57.67
C ASP A 432 33.56 38.21 -56.38
N GLY A 433 34.28 37.75 -55.35
CA GLY A 433 34.40 38.39 -54.05
C GLY A 433 33.24 38.11 -53.10
N GLN A 434 32.36 37.14 -53.41
CA GLN A 434 31.20 36.79 -52.60
C GLN A 434 31.05 35.26 -52.53
N ILE A 435 30.86 34.72 -51.34
CA ILE A 435 30.69 33.28 -51.14
C ILE A 435 29.20 33.00 -50.90
N PRO A 436 28.43 32.56 -51.91
CA PRO A 436 27.07 32.08 -51.69
C PRO A 436 27.04 30.70 -51.01
N ALA A 437 25.87 30.30 -50.52
CA ALA A 437 25.70 29.07 -49.74
C ALA A 437 26.15 27.79 -50.46
N ASP A 438 26.03 27.73 -51.78
CA ASP A 438 26.47 26.62 -52.61
C ASP A 438 28.00 26.52 -52.70
N GLU A 439 28.70 27.65 -52.85
CA GLU A 439 30.17 27.68 -52.81
C GLU A 439 30.69 27.29 -51.43
N PHE A 440 30.12 27.87 -50.37
CA PHE A 440 30.45 27.52 -48.98
C PHE A 440 30.27 26.02 -48.73
N SER A 441 29.11 25.47 -49.10
CA SER A 441 28.78 24.05 -48.92
C SER A 441 29.72 23.13 -49.69
N THR A 442 30.00 23.49 -50.95
CA THR A 442 30.93 22.73 -51.81
C THR A 442 32.34 22.72 -51.24
N PHE A 443 32.82 23.87 -50.77
CA PHE A 443 34.13 23.97 -50.15
C PHE A 443 34.22 23.10 -48.89
N ILE A 444 33.30 23.25 -47.94
CA ILE A 444 33.33 22.51 -46.68
C ILE A 444 33.25 21.00 -46.93
N LYS A 445 32.38 20.54 -47.83
CA LYS A 445 32.30 19.12 -48.22
C LYS A 445 33.61 18.62 -48.81
N THR A 446 34.29 19.44 -49.61
CA THR A 446 35.60 19.10 -50.18
C THR A 446 36.65 18.94 -49.08
N GLN A 447 36.69 19.84 -48.09
CA GLN A 447 37.64 19.73 -46.97
C GLN A 447 37.42 18.47 -46.14
N VAL A 448 36.16 18.08 -45.92
CA VAL A 448 35.82 16.82 -45.24
C VAL A 448 36.22 15.61 -46.08
N ALA A 449 35.90 15.60 -47.38
CA ALA A 449 36.23 14.50 -48.28
C ALA A 449 37.75 14.30 -48.44
N GLU A 450 38.52 15.38 -48.38
CA GLU A 450 39.99 15.36 -48.42
C GLU A 450 40.64 15.04 -47.06
N GLY A 451 39.83 14.87 -45.99
CA GLY A 451 40.32 14.57 -44.64
C GLY A 451 41.05 15.75 -43.97
N LYS A 452 40.87 16.98 -44.45
CA LYS A 452 41.48 18.20 -43.91
C LYS A 452 40.74 18.75 -42.69
N GLY A 453 39.48 18.36 -42.51
CA GLY A 453 38.71 18.67 -41.32
C GLY A 453 37.49 17.76 -41.19
N ARG A 454 36.72 17.96 -40.12
CA ARG A 454 35.50 17.22 -39.83
C ARG A 454 34.37 18.16 -39.46
N LEU A 455 33.17 17.81 -39.89
CA LEU A 455 31.93 18.44 -39.46
C LEU A 455 31.49 17.87 -38.11
N MET A 456 30.71 18.65 -37.38
CA MET A 456 29.91 18.16 -36.26
C MET A 456 29.03 17.02 -36.78
N PRO A 457 29.21 15.79 -36.27
CA PRO A 457 28.43 14.67 -36.80
C PRO A 457 26.94 14.85 -36.44
N SER A 458 26.09 14.52 -37.40
CA SER A 458 24.68 14.88 -37.44
C SER A 458 23.91 13.91 -38.34
N SER A 459 22.61 13.76 -38.08
CA SER A 459 21.68 13.05 -38.99
C SER A 459 21.50 13.78 -40.33
N ASP A 460 21.74 15.10 -40.34
CA ASP A 460 21.65 15.98 -41.50
C ASP A 460 22.89 16.88 -41.56
N PRO A 461 23.94 16.44 -42.28
CA PRO A 461 25.16 17.22 -42.47
C PRO A 461 24.91 18.51 -43.26
N GLU A 462 23.92 18.54 -44.17
CA GLU A 462 23.60 19.74 -44.96
C GLU A 462 23.08 20.85 -44.06
N LYS A 463 22.23 20.50 -43.09
CA LYS A 463 21.76 21.46 -42.09
C LYS A 463 22.90 22.03 -41.25
N VAL A 464 23.88 21.22 -40.86
CA VAL A 464 25.07 21.71 -40.12
C VAL A 464 25.83 22.74 -40.96
N ILE A 465 26.03 22.46 -42.25
CA ILE A 465 26.69 23.38 -43.17
C ILE A 465 25.86 24.66 -43.37
N ALA A 466 24.53 24.55 -43.47
CA ALA A 466 23.64 25.71 -43.57
C ALA A 466 23.68 26.58 -42.29
N ASP A 467 23.71 25.96 -41.11
CA ASP A 467 23.87 26.65 -39.83
C ASP A 467 25.25 27.33 -39.75
N MET A 468 26.32 26.67 -40.24
CA MET A 468 27.65 27.28 -40.36
C MET A 468 27.63 28.51 -41.27
N PHE A 469 26.99 28.41 -42.45
CA PHE A 469 26.84 29.52 -43.38
C PHE A 469 26.09 30.69 -42.73
N GLY A 470 24.93 30.41 -42.12
CA GLY A 470 24.12 31.43 -41.45
C GLY A 470 24.82 32.10 -40.27
N ASN A 471 25.74 31.41 -39.59
CA ASN A 471 26.56 32.02 -38.53
C ASN A 471 27.63 33.00 -39.09
N GLN A 472 28.02 32.83 -40.35
CA GLN A 472 28.99 33.70 -41.04
C GLN A 472 28.30 34.83 -41.82
N ASP A 473 27.12 34.59 -42.38
CA ASP A 473 26.27 35.60 -43.03
C ASP A 473 25.60 36.53 -42.00
N ARG A 474 26.38 37.49 -41.48
CA ARG A 474 25.98 38.37 -40.37
C ARG A 474 24.92 39.38 -40.77
N ASN A 475 24.94 39.81 -42.03
CA ASN A 475 24.00 40.80 -42.55
C ASN A 475 22.72 40.15 -43.14
N GLN A 476 22.68 38.82 -43.24
CA GLN A 476 21.58 38.00 -43.75
C GLN A 476 21.21 38.30 -45.21
N ASP A 477 22.18 38.68 -46.03
CA ASP A 477 22.00 38.96 -47.46
C ASP A 477 22.16 37.71 -48.35
N GLY A 478 22.50 36.56 -47.74
CA GLY A 478 22.68 35.28 -48.42
C GLY A 478 24.06 35.10 -49.04
N ARG A 479 25.05 35.94 -48.69
CA ARG A 479 26.41 35.89 -49.21
C ARG A 479 27.41 36.22 -48.09
N ILE A 480 28.55 35.54 -48.08
CA ILE A 480 29.63 35.83 -47.13
C ILE A 480 30.70 36.64 -47.85
N THR A 481 31.07 37.78 -47.27
CA THR A 481 32.18 38.62 -47.71
C THR A 481 33.46 38.38 -46.88
N ALA A 482 34.61 38.88 -47.34
CA ALA A 482 35.89 38.70 -46.66
C ALA A 482 35.92 39.33 -45.26
N GLU A 483 35.08 40.34 -45.02
CA GLU A 483 34.95 41.03 -43.73
C GLU A 483 34.08 40.25 -42.73
N GLU A 484 33.20 39.39 -43.24
CA GLU A 484 32.28 38.57 -42.45
C GLU A 484 32.88 37.22 -42.06
N LEU A 485 33.69 36.62 -42.96
CA LEU A 485 34.31 35.32 -42.72
C LEU A 485 35.32 35.40 -41.57
N LYS A 486 34.94 34.85 -40.41
CA LYS A 486 35.80 34.73 -39.24
C LYS A 486 35.84 33.30 -38.73
N LEU A 487 37.04 32.78 -38.51
CA LEU A 487 37.22 31.52 -37.81
C LEU A 487 36.96 31.72 -36.33
N LYS A 488 36.18 30.80 -35.74
CA LYS A 488 35.90 30.83 -34.30
C LYS A 488 37.17 30.82 -33.43
N SER A 489 38.22 30.14 -33.87
CA SER A 489 39.53 30.15 -33.19
C SER A 489 40.15 31.54 -33.11
N ASP A 490 39.90 32.39 -34.12
CA ASP A 490 40.40 33.76 -34.15
C ASP A 490 39.52 34.66 -33.28
N GLU A 491 38.20 34.46 -33.31
CA GLU A 491 37.26 35.16 -32.42
C GLU A 491 37.51 34.84 -30.94
N ASP A 492 37.79 33.58 -30.62
CA ASP A 492 38.12 33.15 -29.25
C ASP A 492 39.44 33.79 -28.78
N ARG A 493 40.43 33.95 -29.67
CA ARG A 493 41.69 34.66 -29.39
C ARG A 493 41.50 36.16 -29.22
N GLU A 494 40.65 36.79 -30.05
CA GLU A 494 40.30 38.21 -29.95
C GLU A 494 39.59 38.52 -28.61
N LYS A 495 38.64 37.68 -28.19
CA LYS A 495 37.94 37.85 -26.90
C LYS A 495 38.86 37.75 -25.70
N VAL A 496 39.78 36.79 -25.69
CA VAL A 496 40.78 36.66 -24.61
C VAL A 496 41.70 37.89 -24.54
N HIS A 497 42.00 38.51 -25.69
CA HIS A 497 42.79 39.73 -25.77
C HIS A 497 42.03 41.00 -25.34
N GLU A 498 40.70 41.02 -25.46
CA GLU A 498 39.85 42.13 -25.00
C GLU A 498 39.47 42.04 -23.51
N GLU A 499 39.50 40.86 -22.91
CA GLU A 499 39.22 40.64 -21.48
C GLU A 499 40.45 40.77 -20.56
N LEU A 500 41.65 40.95 -21.14
CA LEU A 500 42.92 41.25 -20.46
C LEU A 500 43.22 42.76 -20.52
#